data_AF-A0A839QPA7-F1
#
_entry.id   AF-A0A839QPA7-F1
#
_cell.length_a   1.000
_cell.length_b   1.000
_cell.length_c   1.000
_cell.angle_alpha   90.00
_cell.angle_beta   90.00
_cell.angle_gamma   90.00
#
_symmetry.space_group_name_H-M   'P 1'
#
loop_
_entity.id
_entity.type
_entity.pdbx_description
1 polymer ?
#
loop_
_entity_poly.entity_id
_entity_poly.type
_entity_poly.pdbx_seq_one_letter_code
_entity_poly.pdbx_strand_id
1 'polypeptide(L)'
;MSIRLKISDRWNSFWYFQTLGFWLDPVPGKRRRAILAELRENLSEAVAVNGMTSALTELGQPRELARQYVELEPKGRPNWGLGALAVTVVFGLWLFGTLVYILGMLGTLESTGQHQAESSFLGVRLITVFTSSSMGVEFAGFAWPVIIFAVTAFVLFAAPWRVMTGKSRRRAA
;
A
#
# COMPACT_ATOMS: atom_id res chain seq x y z
N MET A 1 -9.01 36.14 4.97
CA MET A 1 -8.17 35.95 6.17
C MET A 1 -7.57 34.55 6.09
N SER A 2 -6.30 34.42 5.66
CA SER A 2 -5.69 33.10 5.46
C SER A 2 -5.28 32.49 6.81
N ILE A 3 -6.05 31.52 7.30
CA ILE A 3 -5.71 30.75 8.49
C ILE A 3 -4.39 30.02 8.19
N ARG A 4 -3.28 30.45 8.81
CA ARG A 4 -2.02 29.69 8.78
C ARG A 4 -2.22 28.44 9.61
N LEU A 5 -2.70 27.37 8.97
CA LEU A 5 -2.74 26.04 9.56
C LEU A 5 -1.34 25.64 10.01
N LYS A 6 -1.22 25.13 11.24
CA LYS A 6 0.04 24.57 11.71
C LYS A 6 0.44 23.39 10.82
N ILE A 7 1.73 23.14 10.68
CA ILE A 7 2.25 22.00 9.90
C ILE A 7 1.62 20.68 10.38
N SER A 8 1.42 20.52 11.69
CA SER A 8 0.71 19.37 12.28
C SER A 8 -0.70 19.19 11.71
N ASP A 9 -1.45 20.27 11.57
CA ASP A 9 -2.85 20.26 11.15
C ASP A 9 -2.96 19.86 9.68
N ARG A 10 -1.99 20.31 8.86
CA ARG A 10 -1.87 19.90 7.46
C ARG A 10 -1.56 18.41 7.34
N TRP A 11 -0.67 17.89 8.18
CA TRP A 11 -0.34 16.46 8.22
C TRP A 11 -1.53 15.60 8.64
N ASN A 12 -2.29 16.02 9.66
CA ASN A 12 -3.46 15.30 10.13
C ASN A 12 -4.56 15.22 9.05
N SER A 13 -4.87 16.36 8.43
CA SER A 13 -5.85 16.42 7.34
C SER A 13 -5.40 15.56 6.14
N PHE A 14 -4.13 15.63 5.77
CA PHE A 14 -3.56 14.82 4.69
C PHE A 14 -3.71 13.31 4.97
N TRP A 15 -3.30 12.84 6.15
CA TRP A 15 -3.43 11.43 6.53
C TRP A 15 -4.88 10.96 6.58
N TYR A 16 -5.78 11.81 7.07
CA TYR A 16 -7.21 11.51 7.11
C TYR A 16 -7.76 11.26 5.70
N PHE A 17 -7.56 12.20 4.78
CA PHE A 17 -8.07 12.06 3.41
C PHE A 17 -7.37 10.97 2.60
N GLN A 18 -6.09 10.71 2.87
CA GLN A 18 -5.37 9.60 2.26
C GLN A 18 -5.98 8.26 2.69
N THR A 19 -6.26 8.11 3.99
CA THR A 19 -6.90 6.92 4.55
C THR A 19 -8.33 6.75 4.02
N LEU A 20 -9.12 7.83 4.04
CA LEU A 20 -10.48 7.83 3.50
C LEU A 20 -10.48 7.44 2.01
N GLY A 21 -9.59 8.03 1.22
CA GLY A 21 -9.43 7.73 -0.20
C GLY A 21 -9.08 6.26 -0.46
N PHE A 22 -8.25 5.66 0.39
CA PHE A 22 -7.92 4.23 0.33
C PHE A 22 -9.16 3.35 0.55
N TRP A 23 -10.00 3.69 1.53
CA TRP A 23 -11.23 2.92 1.80
C TRP A 23 -12.36 3.18 0.78
N LEU A 24 -12.34 4.32 0.07
CA LEU A 24 -13.24 4.65 -1.03
C LEU A 24 -12.83 4.01 -2.37
N ASP A 25 -11.84 3.11 -2.41
CA ASP A 25 -11.42 2.42 -3.63
C ASP A 25 -12.56 1.72 -4.42
N PRO A 26 -13.60 1.14 -3.77
CA PRO A 26 -14.74 0.58 -4.49
C PRO A 26 -15.57 1.62 -5.25
N VAL A 27 -15.51 2.90 -4.87
CA VAL A 27 -16.34 3.98 -5.45
C VAL A 27 -15.77 4.43 -6.81
N PRO A 28 -16.61 4.73 -7.82
CA PRO A 28 -16.14 5.23 -9.11
C PRO A 28 -15.27 6.48 -8.98
N GLY A 29 -14.16 6.57 -9.72
CA GLY A 29 -13.18 7.65 -9.58
C GLY A 29 -13.76 9.07 -9.65
N LYS A 30 -14.75 9.32 -10.53
CA LYS A 30 -15.47 10.61 -10.59
C LYS A 30 -16.21 10.91 -9.29
N ARG A 31 -16.96 9.93 -8.76
CA ARG A 31 -17.73 10.06 -7.51
C ARG A 31 -16.82 10.17 -6.29
N ARG A 32 -15.75 9.38 -6.24
CA ARG A 32 -14.71 9.48 -5.20
C ARG A 32 -14.10 10.88 -5.15
N ARG A 33 -13.74 11.47 -6.30
CA ARG A 33 -13.21 12.84 -6.34
C ARG A 33 -14.23 13.88 -5.88
N ALA A 34 -15.50 13.71 -6.24
CA ALA A 34 -16.58 14.59 -5.79
C ALA A 34 -16.76 14.52 -4.25
N ILE A 35 -16.82 13.31 -3.68
CA ILE A 35 -16.92 13.11 -2.22
C ILE A 35 -15.73 13.75 -1.51
N LEU A 36 -14.51 13.54 -2.00
CA LEU A 36 -13.32 14.14 -1.40
C LEU A 36 -13.26 15.66 -1.53
N ALA A 37 -13.82 16.23 -2.60
CA ALA A 37 -13.91 17.68 -2.77
C ALA A 37 -14.93 18.28 -1.79
N GLU A 38 -16.12 17.70 -1.71
CA GLU A 38 -17.20 18.10 -0.78
C GLU A 38 -16.73 18.03 0.68
N LEU A 39 -16.08 16.93 1.09
CA LEU A 39 -15.56 16.79 2.45
C LEU A 39 -14.41 17.77 2.76
N ARG A 40 -13.63 18.18 1.76
CA ARG A 40 -12.58 19.20 1.95
C ARG A 40 -13.18 20.59 2.14
N GLU A 41 -14.23 20.90 1.41
CA GLU A 41 -14.98 22.15 1.52
C GLU A 41 -15.63 22.23 2.91
N ASN A 42 -16.42 21.23 3.29
CA ASN A 42 -17.06 21.16 4.61
C ASN A 42 -16.05 21.19 5.77
N LEU A 43 -14.90 20.49 5.62
CA LEU A 43 -13.84 20.56 6.63
C LEU A 43 -13.25 21.96 6.73
N SER A 44 -13.06 22.66 5.61
CA SER A 44 -12.50 24.02 5.63
C SER A 44 -13.41 25.02 6.36
N GLU A 45 -14.72 24.85 6.24
CA GLU A 45 -15.71 25.63 6.98
C GLU A 45 -15.69 25.31 8.47
N ALA A 46 -15.72 24.02 8.84
CA ALA A 46 -15.69 23.58 10.23
C ALA A 46 -14.38 23.98 10.95
N VAL A 47 -13.24 23.94 10.24
CA VAL A 47 -11.94 24.39 10.74
C VAL A 47 -11.95 25.88 11.09
N ALA A 48 -12.67 26.70 10.33
CA ALA A 48 -12.75 28.14 10.60
C ALA A 48 -13.47 28.46 11.91
N VAL A 49 -14.35 27.57 12.37
CA VAL A 49 -15.13 27.73 13.61
C VAL A 49 -14.48 27.04 14.80
N ASN A 50 -14.13 25.76 14.67
CA ASN A 50 -13.76 24.88 15.80
C ASN A 50 -12.28 24.45 15.79
N GLY A 51 -11.52 24.80 14.74
CA GLY A 51 -10.15 24.33 14.53
C GLY A 51 -10.05 22.89 14.00
N MET A 52 -8.86 22.49 13.53
CA MET A 52 -8.67 21.24 12.77
C MET A 52 -8.96 19.96 13.56
N THR A 53 -8.48 19.85 14.79
CA THR A 53 -8.63 18.62 15.58
C THR A 53 -10.10 18.34 15.91
N SER A 54 -10.85 19.37 16.33
CA SER A 54 -12.27 19.24 16.64
C SER A 54 -13.07 18.92 15.38
N ALA A 55 -12.81 19.62 14.27
CA ALA A 55 -13.48 19.36 13.01
C ALA A 55 -13.25 17.93 12.48
N LEU A 56 -12.02 17.40 12.57
CA LEU A 56 -11.74 16.01 12.21
C LEU A 56 -12.42 15.00 13.14
N THR A 57 -12.60 15.35 14.42
CA THR A 57 -13.29 14.49 15.39
C THR A 57 -14.79 14.42 15.12
N GLU A 58 -15.41 15.54 14.72
CA GLU A 58 -16.82 15.61 14.30
C GLU A 58 -17.09 14.79 13.03
N LEU A 59 -16.14 14.77 12.09
CA LEU A 59 -16.18 13.91 10.90
C LEU A 59 -16.12 12.41 11.20
N GLY A 60 -15.62 12.03 12.39
CA GLY A 60 -15.53 10.65 12.83
C GLY A 60 -14.45 9.83 12.10
N GLN A 61 -14.48 8.51 12.29
CA GLN A 61 -13.43 7.64 11.76
C GLN A 61 -13.50 7.51 10.24
N PRO A 62 -12.38 7.68 9.50
CA PRO A 62 -12.39 7.69 8.04
C PRO A 62 -12.87 6.36 7.44
N ARG A 63 -12.66 5.24 8.16
CA ARG A 63 -13.13 3.92 7.73
C ARG A 63 -14.65 3.78 7.79
N GLU A 64 -15.27 4.30 8.85
CA GLU A 64 -16.72 4.25 9.02
C GLU A 64 -17.40 5.18 8.01
N LEU A 65 -16.85 6.39 7.82
CA LEU A 65 -17.33 7.33 6.82
C LEU A 65 -17.24 6.74 5.40
N ALA A 66 -16.09 6.15 5.02
CA ALA A 66 -15.96 5.47 3.73
C ALA A 66 -16.98 4.34 3.56
N ARG A 67 -17.22 3.57 4.62
CA ARG A 67 -18.18 2.45 4.58
C ARG A 67 -19.59 2.93 4.26
N GLN A 68 -20.03 4.04 4.85
CA GLN A 68 -21.34 4.64 4.57
C GLN A 68 -21.47 5.02 3.08
N TYR A 69 -20.44 5.67 2.52
CA TYR A 69 -20.44 6.01 1.09
C TYR A 69 -20.38 4.77 0.18
N VAL A 70 -19.64 3.73 0.55
CA VAL A 70 -19.54 2.49 -0.23
C VAL A 70 -20.86 1.70 -0.21
N GLU A 71 -21.60 1.72 0.92
CA GLU A 71 -22.88 1.03 1.05
C GLU A 71 -23.97 1.61 0.12
N LEU A 72 -23.87 2.90 -0.23
CA LEU A 72 -24.76 3.57 -1.18
C LEU A 72 -24.49 3.16 -2.64
N GLU A 73 -23.33 2.55 -2.93
CA GLU A 73 -22.94 2.21 -4.29
C GLU A 73 -23.23 0.76 -4.69
N PRO A 74 -23.45 0.49 -5.98
CA PRO A 74 -23.75 -0.85 -6.46
C PRO A 74 -22.62 -1.84 -6.13
N LYS A 75 -22.98 -2.91 -5.41
CA LYS A 75 -22.08 -4.00 -5.03
C LYS A 75 -21.52 -4.70 -6.28
N GLY A 76 -20.20 -4.96 -6.30
CA GLY A 76 -19.55 -5.73 -7.37
C GLY A 76 -18.29 -5.10 -7.97
N ARG A 77 -17.76 -4.01 -7.40
CA ARG A 77 -16.51 -3.42 -7.87
C ARG A 77 -15.29 -4.11 -7.19
N PRO A 78 -14.21 -4.35 -7.95
CA PRO A 78 -12.95 -4.88 -7.44
C PRO A 78 -12.19 -3.82 -6.65
N ASN A 79 -11.38 -4.27 -5.69
CA ASN A 79 -10.62 -3.42 -4.77
C ASN A 79 -9.15 -3.33 -5.21
N TRP A 80 -8.90 -2.68 -6.35
CA TRP A 80 -7.54 -2.57 -6.93
C TRP A 80 -6.51 -2.00 -5.96
N GLY A 81 -6.89 -1.02 -5.14
CA GLY A 81 -6.02 -0.41 -4.14
C GLY A 81 -5.59 -1.40 -3.05
N LEU A 82 -6.48 -2.31 -2.65
CA LEU A 82 -6.19 -3.33 -1.65
C LEU A 82 -5.28 -4.43 -2.22
N GLY A 83 -5.47 -4.77 -3.50
CA GLY A 83 -4.52 -5.60 -4.26
C GLY A 83 -3.14 -4.97 -4.39
N ALA A 84 -3.06 -3.68 -4.75
CA ALA A 84 -1.79 -2.96 -4.85
C ALA A 84 -1.06 -2.87 -3.50
N LEU A 85 -1.79 -2.64 -2.41
CA LEU A 85 -1.21 -2.67 -1.06
C LEU A 85 -0.64 -4.05 -0.74
N ALA A 86 -1.37 -5.12 -1.06
CA ALA A 86 -0.88 -6.48 -0.84
C ALA A 86 0.42 -6.77 -1.60
N VAL A 87 0.54 -6.32 -2.85
CA VAL A 87 1.80 -6.42 -3.63
C VAL A 87 2.94 -5.68 -2.92
N THR A 88 2.70 -4.45 -2.48
CA THR A 88 3.70 -3.65 -1.76
C THR A 88 4.16 -4.35 -0.47
N VAL A 89 3.24 -4.98 0.27
CA VAL A 89 3.58 -5.74 1.49
C VAL A 89 4.42 -6.97 1.15
N VAL A 90 4.03 -7.76 0.15
CA VAL A 90 4.80 -8.94 -0.28
C VAL A 90 6.21 -8.54 -0.73
N PHE A 91 6.32 -7.48 -1.54
CA PHE A 91 7.60 -6.99 -2.02
C PHE A 91 8.46 -6.42 -0.88
N GLY A 92 7.85 -5.68 0.06
CA GLY A 92 8.53 -5.16 1.24
C GLY A 92 9.08 -6.26 2.15
N LEU A 93 8.30 -7.31 2.39
CA LEU A 93 8.75 -8.48 3.15
C LEU A 93 9.89 -9.23 2.44
N TRP A 94 9.81 -9.36 1.11
CA TRP A 94 10.88 -9.97 0.34
C TRP A 94 12.17 -9.16 0.39
N LEU A 95 12.10 -7.84 0.20
CA LEU A 95 13.25 -6.94 0.34
C LEU A 95 13.87 -7.04 1.73
N PHE A 96 13.04 -6.97 2.76
CA PHE A 96 13.50 -7.07 4.14
C PHE A 96 14.19 -8.42 4.41
N GLY A 97 13.58 -9.53 3.99
CA GLY A 97 14.16 -10.86 4.12
C GLY A 97 15.49 -10.99 3.37
N THR A 98 15.60 -10.40 2.17
CA THR A 98 16.83 -10.39 1.38
C THR A 98 17.93 -9.60 2.07
N LEU A 99 17.63 -8.44 2.66
CA LEU A 99 18.60 -7.66 3.44
C LEU A 99 19.10 -8.43 4.66
N VAL A 100 18.20 -9.04 5.43
CA VAL A 100 18.57 -9.88 6.59
C VAL A 100 19.45 -11.05 6.14
N TYR A 101 19.13 -11.66 5.00
CA TYR A 101 19.90 -12.75 4.43
C TYR A 101 21.34 -12.34 4.06
N ILE A 102 21.48 -11.21 3.34
CA ILE A 102 22.78 -10.65 2.96
C ILE A 102 23.63 -10.35 4.20
N LEU A 103 23.03 -9.72 5.22
CA LEU A 103 23.72 -9.42 6.48
C LEU A 103 24.19 -10.69 7.21
N GLY A 104 23.35 -11.72 7.27
CA GLY A 104 23.73 -13.02 7.84
C GLY A 104 24.87 -13.70 7.07
N MET A 105 24.82 -13.63 5.74
CA MET A 105 25.86 -14.19 4.87
C MET A 105 27.20 -13.46 5.04
N LEU A 106 27.19 -12.13 5.14
CA LEU A 106 28.38 -11.33 5.44
C LEU A 106 29.01 -11.72 6.77
N GLY A 107 28.21 -11.87 7.84
CA GLY A 107 28.72 -12.31 9.14
C GLY A 107 29.29 -13.75 9.12
N THR A 108 28.69 -14.63 8.31
CA THR A 108 29.21 -16.00 8.12
C THR A 108 30.55 -15.98 7.37
N LEU A 109 30.67 -15.19 6.31
CA LEU A 109 31.92 -15.04 5.56
C LEU A 109 33.06 -14.50 6.43
N GLU A 110 32.78 -13.48 7.23
CA GLU A 110 33.74 -12.88 8.17
C GLU A 110 34.26 -13.92 9.19
N SER A 111 33.36 -14.73 9.76
CA SER A 111 33.71 -15.75 10.75
C SER A 111 34.41 -16.99 10.18
N THR A 112 34.16 -17.32 8.91
CA THR A 112 34.74 -18.53 8.28
C THR A 112 36.06 -18.23 7.52
N GLY A 113 36.42 -16.95 7.36
CA GLY A 113 37.59 -16.52 6.58
C GLY A 113 37.49 -16.85 5.08
N GLN A 114 36.28 -17.12 4.59
CA GLN A 114 35.99 -17.45 3.19
C GLN A 114 35.85 -16.15 2.38
N HIS A 115 36.39 -16.12 1.16
CA HIS A 115 36.42 -14.90 0.33
C HIS A 115 35.27 -14.80 -0.67
N GLN A 116 34.56 -15.89 -0.93
CA GLN A 116 33.42 -15.92 -1.85
C GLN A 116 32.41 -16.95 -1.35
N ALA A 117 31.12 -16.60 -1.40
CA ALA A 117 30.06 -17.58 -1.26
C ALA A 117 28.98 -17.30 -2.30
N GLU A 118 28.57 -18.38 -2.97
CA GLU A 118 27.42 -18.39 -3.84
C GLU A 118 26.23 -18.91 -3.07
N SER A 119 25.13 -18.18 -3.09
CA SER A 119 23.93 -18.62 -2.41
C SER A 119 22.68 -18.20 -3.15
N SER A 120 21.62 -19.00 -3.11
CA SER A 120 20.34 -18.65 -3.73
C SER A 120 19.31 -18.34 -2.65
N PHE A 121 18.70 -17.16 -2.70
CA PHE A 121 17.56 -16.81 -1.85
C PHE A 121 16.33 -16.56 -2.74
N LEU A 122 15.32 -17.41 -2.58
CA LEU A 122 14.01 -17.28 -3.24
C LEU A 122 14.09 -17.05 -4.77
N GLY A 123 14.95 -17.81 -5.44
CA GLY A 123 15.11 -17.78 -6.90
C GLY A 123 16.05 -16.71 -7.44
N VAL A 124 16.59 -15.83 -6.58
CA VAL A 124 17.70 -14.94 -6.94
C VAL A 124 19.01 -15.59 -6.49
N ARG A 125 19.97 -15.69 -7.40
CA ARG A 125 21.34 -16.11 -7.07
C ARG A 125 22.09 -14.88 -6.58
N LEU A 126 22.54 -14.92 -5.35
CA LEU A 126 23.43 -13.93 -4.76
C LEU A 126 24.86 -14.43 -4.88
N ILE A 127 25.69 -13.66 -5.56
CA ILE A 127 27.13 -13.87 -5.59
C ILE A 127 27.72 -12.80 -4.68
N THR A 128 28.17 -13.22 -3.51
CA THR A 128 28.77 -12.31 -2.52
C THR A 128 30.28 -12.46 -2.60
N VAL A 129 30.97 -11.41 -3.04
CA VAL A 129 32.43 -11.39 -3.15
C VAL A 129 32.99 -10.53 -2.04
N PHE A 130 33.82 -11.14 -1.19
CA PHE A 130 34.52 -10.48 -0.08
C PHE A 130 36.02 -10.62 -0.28
N THR A 131 36.63 -9.61 -0.92
CA THR A 131 38.10 -9.52 -1.11
C THR A 131 38.62 -8.27 -0.39
N SER A 132 39.89 -8.29 0.02
CA SER A 132 40.57 -7.22 0.78
C SER A 132 40.53 -5.82 0.15
N SER A 133 40.11 -5.69 -1.12
CA SER A 133 39.97 -4.43 -1.85
C SER A 133 38.54 -4.11 -2.32
N SER A 134 37.57 -5.02 -2.17
CA SER A 134 36.18 -4.80 -2.63
C SER A 134 35.16 -5.67 -1.90
N MET A 135 34.11 -5.02 -1.39
CA MET A 135 32.90 -5.66 -0.88
C MET A 135 31.78 -5.43 -1.88
N GLY A 136 31.18 -6.49 -2.42
CA GLY A 136 30.12 -6.39 -3.42
C GLY A 136 29.14 -7.55 -3.33
N VAL A 137 27.86 -7.24 -3.55
CA VAL A 137 26.78 -8.22 -3.67
C VAL A 137 26.25 -8.10 -5.09
N GLU A 138 26.43 -9.16 -5.88
CA GLU A 138 25.87 -9.24 -7.22
C GLU A 138 24.57 -10.04 -7.17
N PHE A 139 23.52 -9.48 -7.78
CA PHE A 139 22.24 -10.15 -7.96
C PHE A 139 22.18 -10.72 -9.37
N ALA A 140 22.19 -12.05 -9.48
CA ALA A 140 22.04 -12.76 -10.74
C ALA A 140 20.74 -13.57 -10.76
N GLY A 141 20.04 -13.54 -11.89
CA GLY A 141 18.81 -14.31 -12.12
C GLY A 141 17.51 -13.53 -11.91
N PHE A 142 16.40 -14.28 -11.82
CA PHE A 142 15.05 -13.73 -11.83
C PHE A 142 14.22 -14.27 -10.66
N ALA A 143 13.69 -13.36 -9.84
CA ALA A 143 12.91 -13.66 -8.63
C ALA A 143 11.48 -14.16 -8.94
N TRP A 144 11.34 -15.18 -9.77
CA TRP A 144 10.04 -15.73 -10.18
C TRP A 144 9.11 -16.11 -9.01
N PRO A 145 9.58 -16.63 -7.85
CA PRO A 145 8.69 -16.95 -6.74
C PRO A 145 8.02 -15.69 -6.16
N VAL A 146 8.78 -14.59 -6.05
CA VAL A 146 8.28 -13.31 -5.53
C VAL A 146 7.19 -12.76 -6.41
N ILE A 147 7.36 -12.88 -7.73
CA ILE A 147 6.36 -12.44 -8.70
C ILE A 147 5.09 -13.27 -8.57
N ILE A 148 5.21 -14.60 -8.43
CA ILE A 148 4.04 -15.47 -8.23
C ILE A 148 3.31 -15.09 -6.93
N PHE A 149 4.03 -14.89 -5.82
CA PHE A 149 3.42 -14.44 -4.57
C PHE A 149 2.75 -13.08 -4.70
N ALA A 150 3.39 -12.11 -5.35
CA ALA A 150 2.85 -10.78 -5.57
C ALA A 150 1.57 -10.82 -6.44
N VAL A 151 1.59 -11.55 -7.55
CA VAL A 151 0.42 -11.71 -8.43
C VAL A 151 -0.71 -12.43 -7.72
N THR A 152 -0.40 -13.49 -6.96
CA THR A 152 -1.42 -14.25 -6.21
C THR A 152 -2.06 -13.36 -5.14
N ALA A 153 -1.26 -12.63 -4.37
CA ALA A 153 -1.77 -11.68 -3.38
C ALA A 153 -2.61 -10.58 -4.06
N PHE A 154 -2.13 -10.01 -5.16
CA PHE A 154 -2.88 -9.02 -5.92
C PHE A 154 -4.25 -9.54 -6.34
N VAL A 155 -4.30 -10.72 -6.97
CA VAL A 155 -5.54 -11.32 -7.46
C VAL A 155 -6.49 -11.62 -6.29
N LEU A 156 -5.98 -12.15 -5.18
CA LEU A 156 -6.78 -12.45 -3.99
C LEU A 156 -7.43 -11.20 -3.38
N PHE A 157 -6.67 -10.13 -3.23
CA PHE A 157 -7.12 -8.91 -2.55
C PHE A 157 -7.82 -7.90 -3.47
N ALA A 158 -7.43 -7.83 -4.74
CA ALA A 158 -8.15 -7.04 -5.75
C ALA A 158 -9.52 -7.65 -6.07
N ALA A 159 -9.67 -8.96 -5.88
CA ALA A 159 -10.89 -9.72 -6.15
C ALA A 159 -11.51 -9.37 -7.53
N PRO A 160 -10.74 -9.47 -8.64
CA PRO A 160 -11.18 -9.04 -9.96
C PRO A 160 -12.45 -9.77 -10.44
N TRP A 161 -12.69 -10.99 -9.94
CA TRP A 161 -13.89 -11.78 -10.21
C TRP A 161 -15.20 -11.11 -9.77
N ARG A 162 -15.17 -10.10 -8.89
CA ARG A 162 -16.37 -9.31 -8.52
C ARG A 162 -17.00 -8.58 -9.72
N VAL A 163 -16.19 -8.20 -10.71
CA VAL A 163 -16.69 -7.60 -11.96
C VAL A 163 -17.55 -8.60 -12.75
N MET A 164 -17.17 -9.87 -12.72
CA MET A 164 -17.81 -10.93 -13.50
C MET A 164 -19.14 -11.35 -12.86
N THR A 165 -19.21 -11.40 -11.53
CA THR A 165 -20.45 -11.75 -10.81
C THR A 165 -21.49 -10.63 -10.83
N GLY A 166 -21.07 -9.36 -10.86
CA GLY A 166 -21.98 -8.21 -10.99
C GLY A 166 -22.70 -8.15 -12.36
N LYS A 167 -22.05 -8.65 -13.42
CA LYS A 167 -22.63 -8.70 -14.78
C LYS A 167 -23.69 -9.79 -14.93
N SER A 168 -23.55 -10.90 -14.21
CA SER A 168 -24.48 -12.04 -14.25
C SER A 168 -25.87 -11.67 -13.72
N ARG A 169 -25.94 -10.87 -12.64
CA ARG A 169 -27.22 -10.48 -12.02
C ARG A 169 -28.06 -9.52 -12.87
N ARG A 170 -27.45 -8.82 -13.83
CA ARG A 170 -28.12 -7.86 -14.73
C ARG A 170 -28.67 -8.49 -16.01
N ARG A 171 -28.37 -9.78 -16.27
CA ARG A 171 -28.97 -10.56 -17.37
C ARG A 171 -30.14 -11.43 -16.92
N ALA A 172 -30.39 -11.52 -15.62
CA ALA A 172 -31.45 -12.32 -15.01
C ALA A 172 -32.62 -11.47 -14.47
N ALA A 173 -32.60 -10.16 -14.71
CA ALA A 173 -33.68 -9.21 -14.43
C ALA A 173 -34.01 -8.47 -15.72
#